data_AF-A0A0T2ZC59-F1
#
_entry.id   AF-A0A0T2ZC59-F1
#
_cell.length_a   1.000
_cell.length_b   1.000
_cell.length_c   1.000
_cell.angle_alpha   90.00
_cell.angle_beta   90.00
_cell.angle_gamma   90.00
#
_symmetry.space_group_name_H-M   'P 1'
#
loop_
_entity.id
_entity.type
_entity.pdbx_description
1 polymer ?
#
loop_
_entity_poly.entity_id
_entity_poly.type
_entity_poly.pdbx_seq_one_letter_code
_entity_poly.pdbx_strand_id
1 'polypeptide(L)'
;MKRSNAVIVATPNRRSLIRHNHALLNDPEVVAFLDNTAAPMFGTLVKKLINANEPELLIELVWTTQSNTLSLCMFNERYQAVPLPDGLLDYLLQHMDQIPCVHLFIVQRAVLSTTSCTLMQTVLADPACTLTALRFLDCSFADAHVQFPLQAATVQSLHWYQNLAMPGALSPMDQMLSALPGWHQLKSVSLFVQDSQLNFATITQMLVHNPNVIDLSVECEIAPLPPGDPAYQPQQDLALLLDSLMNNQVRLTKLEVDVRDGSNAAFNQHFIQRLGQCLMSNVTLESLRVPGIRMCTPAAVMQFRTSLDNNHGLISLWPLGPFGHQMPPPVRRNDQQRYWFTSGFVLGAAEAFLRLFEVPAEIGKQMAQYLAPTPAESALGGAVMSLICQSTHESAVNMRSAGLREAAKTYIHSNDSTRCRLLLGALVRHKMDLLPADKQELVEYAKHYNRLDFLPPGYAH
;
A
#
# COMPACT_ATOMS: atom_id res chain seq x y z
N MET A 1 -40.92 20.25 -35.30
CA MET A 1 -39.79 19.88 -34.42
C MET A 1 -38.68 19.26 -35.27
N LYS A 2 -37.41 19.67 -35.11
CA LYS A 2 -36.29 19.00 -35.77
C LYS A 2 -35.86 17.79 -34.94
N ARG A 3 -35.76 16.60 -35.55
CA ARG A 3 -34.91 15.53 -35.00
C ARG A 3 -33.46 15.98 -35.22
N SER A 4 -32.68 16.12 -34.15
CA SER A 4 -31.23 16.33 -34.29
C SER A 4 -30.57 14.97 -34.56
N ASN A 5 -29.58 14.94 -35.44
CA ASN A 5 -28.96 13.71 -35.88
C ASN A 5 -28.22 13.04 -34.71
N ALA A 6 -28.53 11.77 -34.45
CA ALA A 6 -27.52 10.89 -33.91
C ALA A 6 -26.43 10.78 -34.99
N VAL A 7 -25.22 11.28 -34.70
CA VAL A 7 -24.08 11.09 -35.59
C VAL A 7 -23.76 9.60 -35.55
N ILE A 8 -24.09 8.90 -36.64
CA ILE A 8 -23.53 7.57 -36.89
C ILE A 8 -22.05 7.82 -37.13
N VAL A 9 -21.24 7.65 -36.07
CA VAL A 9 -19.79 7.57 -36.20
C VAL A 9 -19.54 6.38 -37.12
N ALA A 10 -19.01 6.66 -38.32
CA ALA A 10 -18.68 5.61 -39.27
C ALA A 10 -17.70 4.65 -38.59
N THR A 11 -18.02 3.34 -38.59
CA THR A 11 -17.16 2.32 -38.01
C THR A 11 -15.74 2.48 -38.56
N PRO A 12 -14.71 2.66 -37.71
CA PRO A 12 -13.37 2.98 -38.17
C PRO A 12 -12.87 1.90 -39.12
N ASN A 13 -12.27 2.32 -40.22
CA ASN A 13 -11.68 1.41 -41.21
C ASN A 13 -10.38 0.82 -40.63
N ARG A 14 -10.49 -0.15 -39.74
CA ARG A 14 -9.33 -0.74 -39.04
C ARG A 14 -8.28 -1.27 -40.00
N ARG A 15 -8.67 -1.71 -41.20
CA ARG A 15 -7.74 -2.14 -42.25
C ARG A 15 -6.79 -1.05 -42.75
N SER A 16 -7.09 0.24 -42.59
CA SER A 16 -6.13 1.32 -42.89
C SER A 16 -5.16 1.65 -41.76
N LEU A 17 -5.28 0.98 -40.61
CA LEU A 17 -4.36 1.08 -39.47
C LEU A 17 -3.26 -0.02 -39.48
N ILE A 18 -3.27 -0.90 -40.49
CA ILE A 18 -2.30 -1.98 -40.68
C ILE A 18 -0.98 -1.39 -41.17
N ARG A 19 0.11 -1.63 -40.43
CA ARG A 19 1.46 -1.18 -40.78
C ARG A 19 2.34 -2.29 -41.36
N HIS A 20 2.10 -3.54 -40.98
CA HIS A 20 2.97 -4.67 -41.28
C HIS A 20 2.19 -5.80 -41.99
N ASN A 21 2.77 -6.36 -43.05
CA ASN A 21 2.18 -7.51 -43.74
C ASN A 21 2.45 -8.81 -42.97
N HIS A 22 1.76 -9.01 -41.84
CA HIS A 22 1.94 -10.17 -40.97
C HIS A 22 0.85 -11.24 -41.15
N ALA A 23 1.24 -12.52 -41.08
CA ALA A 23 0.33 -13.64 -41.34
C ALA A 23 -0.88 -13.68 -40.38
N LEU A 24 -0.69 -13.27 -39.12
CA LEU A 24 -1.75 -13.22 -38.10
C LEU A 24 -2.89 -12.24 -38.44
N LEU A 25 -2.73 -11.33 -39.39
CA LEU A 25 -3.82 -10.45 -39.84
C LEU A 25 -4.89 -11.18 -40.67
N ASN A 26 -4.62 -12.43 -41.06
CA ASN A 26 -5.58 -13.34 -41.70
C ASN A 26 -6.21 -14.33 -40.71
N ASP A 27 -5.87 -14.26 -39.41
CA ASP A 27 -6.52 -15.04 -38.37
C ASP A 27 -8.02 -14.67 -38.30
N PRO A 28 -8.97 -15.63 -38.25
CA PRO A 28 -10.40 -15.32 -38.29
C PRO A 28 -10.90 -14.35 -37.22
N GLU A 29 -10.27 -14.32 -36.04
CA GLU A 29 -10.61 -13.40 -34.96
C GLU A 29 -10.12 -11.97 -35.26
N VAL A 30 -8.91 -11.85 -35.81
CA VAL A 30 -8.32 -10.56 -36.22
C VAL A 30 -9.07 -10.01 -37.44
N VAL A 31 -9.42 -10.86 -38.41
CA VAL A 31 -10.30 -10.49 -39.54
C VAL A 31 -11.66 -10.01 -39.04
N ALA A 32 -12.29 -10.72 -38.09
CA ALA A 32 -13.57 -10.30 -37.54
C ALA A 32 -13.52 -8.98 -36.75
N PHE A 33 -12.39 -8.69 -36.08
CA PHE A 33 -12.13 -7.39 -35.48
C PHE A 33 -11.94 -6.30 -36.55
N LEU A 34 -11.10 -6.55 -37.57
CA LEU A 34 -10.82 -5.62 -38.66
C LEU A 34 -12.08 -5.23 -39.45
N ASP A 35 -12.95 -6.20 -39.72
CA ASP A 35 -14.18 -6.04 -40.50
C ASP A 35 -15.42 -5.66 -39.66
N ASN A 36 -15.27 -5.47 -38.34
CA ASN A 36 -16.36 -5.19 -37.40
C ASN A 36 -17.49 -6.26 -37.37
N THR A 37 -17.19 -7.52 -37.70
CA THR A 37 -18.20 -8.60 -37.79
C THR A 37 -18.45 -9.35 -36.47
N ALA A 38 -17.57 -9.17 -35.47
CA ALA A 38 -17.74 -9.76 -34.13
C ALA A 38 -17.31 -8.77 -33.03
N ALA A 39 -17.81 -8.98 -31.81
CA ALA A 39 -17.34 -8.25 -30.64
C ALA A 39 -15.90 -8.69 -30.27
N PRO A 40 -14.95 -7.75 -30.09
CA PRO A 40 -13.54 -8.11 -29.88
C PRO A 40 -13.28 -8.73 -28.50
N MET A 41 -12.66 -9.91 -28.47
CA MET A 41 -12.13 -10.51 -27.26
C MET A 41 -10.72 -9.95 -26.98
N PHE A 42 -10.63 -9.06 -25.99
CA PHE A 42 -9.41 -8.27 -25.72
C PHE A 42 -8.16 -9.14 -25.50
N GLY A 43 -8.21 -10.11 -24.59
CA GLY A 43 -7.03 -10.88 -24.15
C GLY A 43 -6.43 -11.83 -25.21
N THR A 44 -7.19 -12.18 -26.24
CA THR A 44 -6.75 -12.97 -27.41
C THR A 44 -6.24 -12.06 -28.52
N LEU A 45 -7.01 -11.02 -28.87
CA LEU A 45 -6.63 -10.06 -29.91
C LEU A 45 -5.37 -9.26 -29.56
N VAL A 46 -5.20 -8.81 -28.30
CA VAL A 46 -3.98 -8.10 -27.86
C VAL A 46 -2.72 -8.94 -28.15
N LYS A 47 -2.73 -10.24 -27.84
CA LYS A 47 -1.59 -11.13 -28.12
C LYS A 47 -1.31 -11.26 -29.62
N LYS A 48 -2.37 -11.38 -30.43
CA LYS A 48 -2.23 -11.49 -31.90
C LYS A 48 -1.69 -10.20 -32.53
N LEU A 49 -2.11 -9.04 -32.05
CA LEU A 49 -1.66 -7.74 -32.54
C LEU A 49 -0.24 -7.37 -32.04
N ILE A 50 0.12 -7.71 -30.79
CA ILE A 50 1.52 -7.63 -30.31
C ILE A 50 2.43 -8.51 -31.17
N ASN A 51 2.05 -9.77 -31.39
CA ASN A 51 2.82 -10.70 -32.22
C ASN A 51 2.87 -10.28 -33.72
N ALA A 52 1.98 -9.40 -34.17
CA ALA A 52 2.01 -8.79 -35.51
C ALA A 52 2.73 -7.42 -35.56
N ASN A 53 3.17 -6.90 -34.41
CA ASN A 53 3.66 -5.54 -34.21
C ASN A 53 2.71 -4.43 -34.74
N GLU A 54 1.42 -4.50 -34.40
CA GLU A 54 0.41 -3.54 -34.87
C GLU A 54 -0.08 -2.59 -33.78
N PRO A 55 0.63 -1.48 -33.51
CA PRO A 55 0.34 -0.62 -32.37
C PRO A 55 -0.89 0.28 -32.57
N GLU A 56 -1.20 0.72 -33.79
CA GLU A 56 -2.45 1.47 -34.07
C GLU A 56 -3.69 0.59 -33.84
N LEU A 57 -3.63 -0.68 -34.26
CA LEU A 57 -4.70 -1.65 -33.99
C LEU A 57 -4.83 -2.00 -32.50
N LEU A 58 -3.75 -1.95 -31.72
CA LEU A 58 -3.81 -2.09 -30.26
C LEU A 58 -4.51 -0.89 -29.61
N ILE A 59 -4.24 0.34 -30.05
CA ILE A 59 -4.94 1.56 -29.60
C ILE A 59 -6.44 1.46 -29.90
N GLU A 60 -6.79 1.15 -31.15
CA GLU A 60 -8.19 0.98 -31.58
C GLU A 60 -8.89 -0.20 -30.87
N LEU A 61 -8.18 -1.26 -30.53
CA LEU A 61 -8.70 -2.37 -29.73
C LEU A 61 -8.98 -1.96 -28.28
N VAL A 62 -8.05 -1.25 -27.63
CA VAL A 62 -8.23 -0.69 -26.28
C VAL A 62 -9.40 0.29 -26.27
N TRP A 63 -9.50 1.18 -27.25
CA TRP A 63 -10.59 2.13 -27.40
C TRP A 63 -11.95 1.44 -27.62
N THR A 64 -12.01 0.43 -28.51
CA THR A 64 -13.25 -0.33 -28.78
C THR A 64 -13.71 -1.15 -27.57
N THR A 65 -12.78 -1.67 -26.77
CA THR A 65 -13.09 -2.51 -25.58
C THR A 65 -13.22 -1.73 -24.28
N GLN A 66 -12.77 -0.46 -24.25
CA GLN A 66 -12.62 0.36 -23.05
C GLN A 66 -11.84 -0.38 -21.94
N SER A 67 -10.81 -1.15 -22.32
CA SER A 67 -10.01 -1.93 -21.37
C SER A 67 -9.19 -1.02 -20.46
N ASN A 68 -9.37 -1.14 -19.14
CA ASN A 68 -8.60 -0.40 -18.15
C ASN A 68 -7.13 -0.87 -17.98
N THR A 69 -6.77 -1.96 -18.66
CA THR A 69 -5.48 -2.63 -18.53
C THR A 69 -4.90 -2.90 -19.92
N LEU A 70 -3.68 -2.41 -20.17
CA LEU A 70 -2.91 -2.72 -21.37
C LEU A 70 -1.65 -3.51 -20.97
N SER A 71 -1.46 -4.69 -21.57
CA SER A 71 -0.39 -5.62 -21.20
C SER A 71 0.46 -6.00 -22.41
N LEU A 72 1.67 -5.45 -22.47
CA LEU A 72 2.65 -5.71 -23.50
C LEU A 72 3.49 -6.93 -23.11
N CYS A 73 3.02 -8.10 -23.53
CA CYS A 73 3.64 -9.40 -23.28
C CYS A 73 3.68 -10.21 -24.59
N MET A 74 4.87 -10.49 -25.11
CA MET A 74 5.08 -11.35 -26.28
C MET A 74 5.48 -12.76 -25.83
N PHE A 75 4.93 -13.80 -26.47
CA PHE A 75 5.22 -15.20 -26.16
C PHE A 75 5.57 -15.98 -27.43
N ASN A 76 6.55 -16.89 -27.34
CA ASN A 76 6.86 -17.83 -28.41
C ASN A 76 5.87 -19.02 -28.44
N GLU A 77 6.01 -19.89 -29.45
CA GLU A 77 5.18 -21.10 -29.63
C GLU A 77 5.22 -22.08 -28.45
N ARG A 78 6.21 -21.96 -27.56
CA ARG A 78 6.36 -22.77 -26.34
C ARG A 78 5.79 -22.08 -25.09
N TYR A 79 5.02 -21.01 -25.29
CA TYR A 79 4.47 -20.14 -24.23
C TYR A 79 5.55 -19.51 -23.31
N GLN A 80 6.79 -19.41 -23.77
CA GLN A 80 7.84 -18.70 -23.05
C GLN A 80 7.78 -17.22 -23.44
N ALA A 81 7.84 -16.31 -22.45
CA ALA A 81 7.91 -14.89 -22.71
C ALA A 81 9.20 -14.55 -23.47
N VAL A 82 9.12 -13.68 -24.47
CA VAL A 82 10.24 -13.22 -25.31
C VAL A 82 10.27 -11.69 -25.37
N PRO A 83 11.37 -11.05 -25.82
CA PRO A 83 11.43 -9.60 -25.98
C PRO A 83 10.30 -9.04 -26.84
N LEU A 84 9.85 -7.81 -26.55
CA LEU A 84 8.86 -7.12 -27.37
C LEU A 84 9.42 -6.73 -28.74
N PRO A 85 8.57 -6.58 -29.79
CA PRO A 85 8.98 -6.02 -31.06
C PRO A 85 9.53 -4.59 -30.93
N ASP A 86 10.52 -4.26 -31.76
CA ASP A 86 11.12 -2.93 -31.79
C ASP A 86 10.08 -1.84 -32.09
N GLY A 87 10.19 -0.72 -31.37
CA GLY A 87 9.31 0.45 -31.51
C GLY A 87 7.90 0.30 -30.94
N LEU A 88 7.44 -0.91 -30.56
CA LEU A 88 6.08 -1.12 -30.01
C LEU A 88 5.83 -0.30 -28.74
N LEU A 89 6.76 -0.35 -27.78
CA LEU A 89 6.67 0.39 -26.52
C LEU A 89 6.71 1.91 -26.78
N ASP A 90 7.68 2.37 -27.58
CA ASP A 90 7.86 3.79 -27.90
C ASP A 90 6.62 4.38 -28.59
N TYR A 91 6.03 3.65 -29.54
CA TYR A 91 4.84 4.13 -30.23
C TYR A 91 3.63 4.22 -29.29
N LEU A 92 3.43 3.23 -28.41
CA LEU A 92 2.31 3.27 -27.47
C LEU A 92 2.49 4.39 -26.44
N LEU A 93 3.71 4.64 -25.96
CA LEU A 93 4.02 5.79 -25.10
C LEU A 93 3.77 7.14 -25.80
N GLN A 94 4.05 7.25 -27.11
CA GLN A 94 3.74 8.47 -27.89
C GLN A 94 2.24 8.78 -28.03
N HIS A 95 1.35 7.81 -27.79
CA HIS A 95 -0.09 7.90 -28.07
C HIS A 95 -0.97 7.45 -26.87
N MET A 96 -0.42 7.48 -25.64
CA MET A 96 -1.15 7.13 -24.42
C MET A 96 -2.37 8.04 -24.16
N ASP A 97 -2.33 9.28 -24.65
CA ASP A 97 -3.43 10.25 -24.63
C ASP A 97 -4.69 9.77 -25.39
N GLN A 98 -4.51 8.89 -26.37
CA GLN A 98 -5.60 8.30 -27.17
C GLN A 98 -6.36 7.19 -26.43
N ILE A 99 -5.80 6.68 -25.32
CA ILE A 99 -6.38 5.57 -24.54
C ILE A 99 -6.58 5.91 -23.05
N PRO A 100 -7.30 7.00 -22.72
CA PRO A 100 -7.49 7.48 -21.34
C PRO A 100 -8.34 6.56 -20.44
N CYS A 101 -8.87 5.46 -21.00
CA CYS A 101 -9.48 4.39 -20.20
C CYS A 101 -8.42 3.53 -19.47
N VAL A 102 -7.16 3.52 -19.93
CA VAL A 102 -6.10 2.70 -19.33
C VAL A 102 -5.62 3.32 -18.01
N HIS A 103 -5.64 2.50 -16.96
CA HIS A 103 -5.17 2.84 -15.62
C HIS A 103 -4.02 1.93 -15.15
N LEU A 104 -3.92 0.72 -15.71
CA LEU A 104 -2.87 -0.25 -15.43
C LEU A 104 -2.08 -0.55 -16.72
N PHE A 105 -0.81 -0.18 -16.73
CA PHE A 105 0.12 -0.51 -17.83
C PHE A 105 1.11 -1.59 -17.39
N ILE A 106 1.20 -2.66 -18.15
CA ILE A 106 2.07 -3.82 -17.87
C ILE A 106 3.02 -4.00 -19.05
N VAL A 107 4.32 -4.08 -18.78
CA VAL A 107 5.37 -4.26 -19.77
C VAL A 107 6.23 -5.46 -19.37
N GLN A 108 6.40 -6.43 -20.28
CA GLN A 108 7.20 -7.62 -20.04
C GLN A 108 8.32 -7.77 -21.08
N ARG A 109 9.54 -8.07 -20.60
CA ARG A 109 10.76 -8.29 -21.41
C ARG A 109 11.11 -7.16 -22.37
N ALA A 110 10.79 -5.92 -22.03
CA ALA A 110 11.25 -4.75 -22.77
C ALA A 110 12.69 -4.40 -22.40
N VAL A 111 13.48 -3.99 -23.41
CA VAL A 111 14.75 -3.29 -23.21
C VAL A 111 14.46 -1.79 -23.20
N LEU A 112 14.57 -1.19 -22.02
CA LEU A 112 14.31 0.23 -21.78
C LEU A 112 15.47 1.07 -22.35
N SER A 113 15.24 1.67 -23.50
CA SER A 113 16.13 2.63 -24.15
C SER A 113 15.93 4.04 -23.59
N THR A 114 16.91 4.93 -23.81
CA THR A 114 16.77 6.38 -23.52
C THR A 114 15.53 7.00 -24.18
N THR A 115 15.17 6.56 -25.39
CA THR A 115 13.94 6.97 -26.08
C THR A 115 12.71 6.56 -25.28
N SER A 116 12.60 5.28 -24.92
CA SER A 116 11.45 4.74 -24.18
C SER A 116 11.27 5.41 -22.82
N CYS A 117 12.36 5.64 -22.08
CA CYS A 117 12.30 6.32 -20.79
C CYS A 117 11.99 7.82 -20.92
N THR A 118 12.44 8.48 -21.98
CA THR A 118 12.11 9.91 -22.22
C THR A 118 10.63 10.06 -22.54
N LEU A 119 10.08 9.20 -23.41
CA LEU A 119 8.65 9.17 -23.73
C LEU A 119 7.81 8.81 -22.49
N MET A 120 8.25 7.82 -21.72
CA MET A 120 7.60 7.44 -20.46
C MET A 120 7.66 8.58 -19.44
N GLN A 121 8.75 9.33 -19.35
CA GLN A 121 8.82 10.52 -18.50
C GLN A 121 7.86 11.61 -18.96
N THR A 122 7.70 11.83 -20.27
CA THR A 122 6.71 12.79 -20.79
C THR A 122 5.28 12.37 -20.40
N VAL A 123 4.92 11.10 -20.61
CA VAL A 123 3.61 10.56 -20.24
C VAL A 123 3.37 10.61 -18.73
N LEU A 124 4.33 10.22 -17.90
CA LEU A 124 4.14 10.12 -16.46
C LEU A 124 4.20 11.49 -15.75
N ALA A 125 4.87 12.50 -16.31
CA ALA A 125 4.89 13.85 -15.75
C ALA A 125 3.59 14.63 -15.97
N ASP A 126 2.78 14.27 -16.96
CA ASP A 126 1.52 14.97 -17.28
C ASP A 126 0.47 14.75 -16.16
N PRO A 127 -0.06 15.82 -15.53
CA PRO A 127 -1.17 15.71 -14.57
C PRO A 127 -2.46 15.11 -15.16
N ALA A 128 -2.64 15.10 -16.47
CA ALA A 128 -3.75 14.45 -17.16
C ALA A 128 -3.55 12.94 -17.37
N CYS A 129 -2.37 12.39 -17.05
CA CYS A 129 -2.04 10.99 -17.27
C CYS A 129 -2.92 10.05 -16.45
N THR A 130 -3.64 9.14 -17.13
CA THR A 130 -4.63 8.26 -16.50
C THR A 130 -4.02 7.02 -15.83
N LEU A 131 -2.71 6.78 -15.99
CA LEU A 131 -2.00 5.64 -15.42
C LEU A 131 -1.85 5.78 -13.90
N THR A 132 -2.55 4.92 -13.15
CA THR A 132 -2.46 4.86 -11.68
C THR A 132 -1.60 3.69 -11.19
N ALA A 133 -1.33 2.70 -12.04
CA ALA A 133 -0.50 1.56 -11.71
C ALA A 133 0.39 1.11 -12.88
N LEU A 134 1.64 0.77 -12.56
CA LEU A 134 2.63 0.26 -13.52
C LEU A 134 3.17 -1.10 -13.09
N ARG A 135 3.47 -1.98 -14.04
CA ARG A 135 4.15 -3.26 -13.80
C ARG A 135 5.22 -3.54 -14.85
N PHE A 136 6.43 -3.87 -14.41
CA PHE A 136 7.55 -4.25 -15.25
C PHE A 136 8.02 -5.66 -14.87
N LEU A 137 8.08 -6.55 -15.86
CA LEU A 137 8.43 -7.97 -15.66
C LEU A 137 9.59 -8.34 -16.58
N ASP A 138 10.71 -8.80 -16.03
CA ASP A 138 11.92 -9.18 -16.76
C ASP A 138 12.44 -8.07 -17.71
N CYS A 139 12.19 -6.79 -17.36
CA CYS A 139 12.67 -5.63 -18.09
C CYS A 139 14.11 -5.28 -17.68
N SER A 140 14.87 -4.77 -18.64
CA SER A 140 16.26 -4.32 -18.44
C SER A 140 16.49 -2.98 -19.10
N PHE A 141 17.50 -2.23 -18.67
CA PHE A 141 17.94 -1.03 -19.39
C PHE A 141 18.84 -1.41 -20.57
N ALA A 142 18.88 -0.57 -21.60
CA ALA A 142 19.79 -0.75 -22.74
C ALA A 142 21.27 -0.57 -22.32
N ASP A 143 21.52 0.35 -21.39
CA ASP A 143 22.82 0.61 -20.78
C ASP A 143 22.67 1.26 -19.38
N ALA A 144 23.80 1.45 -18.68
CA ALA A 144 23.83 1.97 -17.31
C ALA A 144 23.65 3.50 -17.19
N HIS A 145 23.53 4.23 -18.30
CA HIS A 145 23.27 5.67 -18.36
C HIS A 145 21.80 6.00 -18.65
N VAL A 146 20.99 5.03 -19.10
CA VAL A 146 19.55 5.21 -19.27
C VAL A 146 18.90 5.55 -17.92
N GLN A 147 18.33 6.74 -17.81
CA GLN A 147 17.58 7.15 -16.61
C GLN A 147 16.15 6.64 -16.70
N PHE A 148 15.65 6.00 -15.65
CA PHE A 148 14.22 5.71 -15.49
C PHE A 148 13.46 7.02 -15.13
N PRO A 149 12.17 7.17 -15.45
CA PRO A 149 11.42 8.40 -15.12
C PRO A 149 11.53 8.77 -13.64
N LEU A 150 11.96 10.01 -13.39
CA LEU A 150 12.19 10.60 -12.07
C LEU A 150 10.91 11.14 -11.42
N GLN A 151 9.84 11.34 -12.21
CA GLN A 151 8.57 11.87 -11.76
C GLN A 151 7.39 11.08 -12.35
N ALA A 152 6.37 10.84 -11.53
CA ALA A 152 5.05 10.38 -11.96
C ALA A 152 3.96 11.13 -11.19
N ALA A 153 3.08 11.82 -11.93
CA ALA A 153 2.07 12.72 -11.38
C ALA A 153 0.85 11.99 -10.77
N THR A 154 0.51 10.81 -11.29
CA THR A 154 -0.74 10.09 -10.98
C THR A 154 -0.55 8.62 -10.57
N VAL A 155 0.65 8.05 -10.73
CA VAL A 155 0.93 6.65 -10.40
C VAL A 155 0.99 6.45 -8.88
N GLN A 156 0.19 5.51 -8.38
CA GLN A 156 0.08 5.16 -6.96
C GLN A 156 0.67 3.78 -6.62
N SER A 157 0.84 2.91 -7.62
CA SER A 157 1.38 1.56 -7.46
C SER A 157 2.43 1.23 -8.53
N LEU A 158 3.54 0.64 -8.10
CA LEU A 158 4.57 0.09 -8.99
C LEU A 158 4.91 -1.36 -8.59
N HIS A 159 4.97 -2.25 -9.58
CA HIS A 159 5.49 -3.61 -9.41
C HIS A 159 6.71 -3.79 -10.33
N TRP A 160 7.85 -4.18 -9.77
CA TRP A 160 9.03 -4.59 -10.52
C TRP A 160 9.37 -6.06 -10.21
N TYR A 161 9.49 -6.87 -11.26
CA TYR A 161 9.59 -8.33 -11.15
C TYR A 161 10.74 -8.83 -12.03
N GLN A 162 11.67 -9.58 -11.45
CA GLN A 162 12.86 -10.10 -12.14
C GLN A 162 13.02 -11.60 -11.88
N ASN A 163 12.70 -12.44 -12.87
CA ASN A 163 13.13 -13.83 -12.83
C ASN A 163 14.60 -13.93 -13.27
N LEU A 164 14.90 -13.35 -14.43
CA LEU A 164 16.17 -13.59 -15.13
C LEU A 164 17.36 -12.86 -14.49
N ALA A 165 18.43 -13.58 -14.20
CA ALA A 165 19.74 -13.00 -13.90
C ALA A 165 20.27 -12.17 -15.10
N MET A 166 20.25 -10.83 -14.96
CA MET A 166 20.74 -9.92 -16.00
C MET A 166 22.23 -9.62 -15.82
N PRO A 167 23.07 -9.74 -16.87
CA PRO A 167 24.48 -9.37 -16.79
C PRO A 167 24.66 -7.85 -16.72
N GLY A 168 25.31 -7.36 -15.66
CA GLY A 168 25.59 -5.94 -15.45
C GLY A 168 26.31 -5.68 -14.12
N ALA A 169 26.74 -4.43 -13.90
CA ALA A 169 27.36 -3.99 -12.64
C ALA A 169 26.34 -3.43 -11.62
N LEU A 170 25.12 -3.16 -12.06
CA LEU A 170 23.98 -2.71 -11.26
C LEU A 170 22.75 -3.52 -11.67
N SER A 171 21.87 -3.86 -10.72
CA SER A 171 20.58 -4.46 -11.07
C SER A 171 19.67 -3.41 -11.72
N PRO A 172 18.89 -3.77 -12.76
CA PRO A 172 17.81 -2.92 -13.26
C PRO A 172 16.81 -2.51 -12.16
N MET A 173 16.62 -3.30 -11.11
CA MET A 173 15.80 -2.88 -9.96
C MET A 173 16.44 -1.72 -9.19
N ASP A 174 17.76 -1.73 -8.96
CA ASP A 174 18.45 -0.63 -8.27
C ASP A 174 18.40 0.67 -9.10
N GLN A 175 18.64 0.55 -10.42
CA GLN A 175 18.56 1.65 -11.37
C GLN A 175 17.16 2.28 -11.39
N MET A 176 16.10 1.48 -11.35
CA MET A 176 14.71 1.95 -11.21
C MET A 176 14.43 2.55 -9.82
N LEU A 177 14.83 1.90 -8.73
CA LEU A 177 14.58 2.36 -7.35
C LEU A 177 15.16 3.76 -7.09
N SER A 178 16.31 4.07 -7.71
CA SER A 178 16.96 5.39 -7.62
C SER A 178 16.11 6.56 -8.14
N ALA A 179 15.15 6.29 -9.02
CA ALA A 179 14.29 7.29 -9.67
C ALA A 179 12.97 7.57 -8.91
N LEU A 180 12.53 6.65 -8.04
CA LEU A 180 11.27 6.75 -7.30
C LEU A 180 11.14 7.88 -6.25
N PRO A 181 12.22 8.52 -5.73
CA PRO A 181 12.09 9.66 -4.81
C PRO A 181 11.18 10.82 -5.29
N GLY A 182 11.12 11.08 -6.59
CA GLY A 182 10.25 12.14 -7.15
C GLY A 182 8.79 11.72 -7.42
N TRP A 183 8.40 10.48 -7.13
CA TRP A 183 7.07 9.96 -7.43
C TRP A 183 6.09 10.24 -6.28
N HIS A 184 5.63 11.48 -6.16
CA HIS A 184 4.91 11.96 -4.97
C HIS A 184 3.53 11.30 -4.72
N GLN A 185 2.91 10.65 -5.71
CA GLN A 185 1.66 9.89 -5.51
C GLN A 185 1.89 8.40 -5.20
N LEU A 186 3.12 7.90 -5.29
CA LEU A 186 3.45 6.48 -5.14
C LEU A 186 3.26 6.04 -3.68
N LYS A 187 2.34 5.10 -3.46
CA LYS A 187 1.97 4.58 -2.13
C LYS A 187 2.36 3.12 -1.94
N SER A 188 2.41 2.36 -3.05
CA SER A 188 2.62 0.91 -3.06
C SER A 188 3.77 0.53 -3.98
N VAL A 189 4.75 -0.20 -3.45
CA VAL A 189 5.88 -0.76 -4.21
C VAL A 189 5.96 -2.27 -3.97
N SER A 190 5.97 -3.05 -5.05
CA SER A 190 6.14 -4.50 -5.02
C SER A 190 7.40 -4.90 -5.79
N LEU A 191 8.32 -5.62 -5.14
CA LEU A 191 9.61 -6.02 -5.69
C LEU A 191 9.75 -7.54 -5.61
N PHE A 192 10.04 -8.19 -6.75
CA PHE A 192 10.30 -9.63 -6.82
C PHE A 192 11.64 -9.93 -7.51
N VAL A 193 12.42 -10.86 -6.95
CA VAL A 193 13.66 -11.37 -7.55
C VAL A 193 13.80 -12.89 -7.40
N GLN A 194 14.01 -13.62 -8.51
CA GLN A 194 14.33 -15.05 -8.48
C GLN A 194 15.85 -15.29 -8.35
N ASP A 195 16.61 -15.08 -9.44
CA ASP A 195 18.01 -15.53 -9.52
C ASP A 195 19.05 -14.64 -8.77
N SER A 196 18.63 -13.74 -7.87
CA SER A 196 19.55 -12.96 -7.03
C SER A 196 18.92 -12.44 -5.73
N GLN A 197 19.73 -11.81 -4.88
CA GLN A 197 19.34 -11.26 -3.58
C GLN A 197 18.95 -9.77 -3.69
N LEU A 198 17.98 -9.34 -2.89
CA LEU A 198 17.53 -7.95 -2.83
C LEU A 198 18.56 -7.01 -2.20
N ASN A 199 18.67 -5.79 -2.74
CA ASN A 199 19.52 -4.72 -2.24
C ASN A 199 18.74 -3.85 -1.24
N PHE A 200 18.73 -4.28 0.02
CA PHE A 200 18.00 -3.60 1.09
C PHE A 200 18.54 -2.20 1.41
N ALA A 201 19.80 -1.88 1.08
CA ALA A 201 20.29 -0.51 1.14
C ALA A 201 19.56 0.42 0.18
N THR A 202 19.47 0.08 -1.12
CA THR A 202 18.73 0.89 -2.11
C THR A 202 17.25 0.99 -1.78
N ILE A 203 16.62 -0.11 -1.36
CA ILE A 203 15.20 -0.13 -0.96
C ILE A 203 14.96 0.81 0.22
N THR A 204 15.81 0.74 1.26
CA THR A 204 15.69 1.61 2.44
C THR A 204 15.96 3.06 2.10
N GLN A 205 16.97 3.35 1.27
CA GLN A 205 17.26 4.71 0.80
C GLN A 205 16.08 5.30 0.01
N MET A 206 15.46 4.53 -0.89
CA MET A 206 14.27 4.95 -1.65
C MET A 206 13.12 5.33 -0.70
N LEU A 207 12.84 4.51 0.31
CA LEU A 207 11.76 4.74 1.28
C LEU A 207 12.01 5.95 2.20
N VAL A 208 13.27 6.22 2.57
CA VAL A 208 13.64 7.43 3.33
C VAL A 208 13.43 8.70 2.49
N HIS A 209 13.64 8.64 1.17
CA HIS A 209 13.47 9.78 0.28
C HIS A 209 12.06 9.92 -0.31
N ASN A 210 11.24 8.86 -0.34
CA ASN A 210 9.81 8.91 -0.68
C ASN A 210 8.91 8.43 0.48
N PRO A 211 8.65 9.28 1.49
CA PRO A 211 7.84 8.94 2.66
C PRO A 211 6.34 8.76 2.36
N ASN A 212 5.91 8.86 1.10
CA ASN A 212 4.54 8.55 0.66
C ASN A 212 4.33 7.05 0.43
N VAL A 213 5.41 6.28 0.24
CA VAL A 213 5.36 4.82 0.12
C VAL A 213 5.08 4.23 1.50
N ILE A 214 3.85 3.74 1.66
CA ILE A 214 3.32 3.17 2.91
C ILE A 214 3.10 1.66 2.83
N ASP A 215 3.12 1.09 1.62
CA ASP A 215 2.87 -0.32 1.33
C ASP A 215 4.07 -0.90 0.56
N LEU A 216 4.85 -1.77 1.21
CA LEU A 216 6.00 -2.44 0.59
C LEU A 216 5.78 -3.95 0.61
N SER A 217 5.91 -4.58 -0.56
CA SER A 217 6.06 -6.02 -0.70
C SER A 217 7.43 -6.34 -1.28
N VAL A 218 8.24 -7.12 -0.57
CA VAL A 218 9.51 -7.64 -1.06
C VAL A 218 9.48 -9.17 -1.05
N GLU A 219 9.82 -9.77 -2.18
CA GLU A 219 9.83 -11.22 -2.37
C GLU A 219 11.12 -11.64 -3.07
N CYS A 220 11.83 -12.64 -2.53
CA CYS A 220 13.01 -13.20 -3.19
C CYS A 220 13.20 -14.70 -2.97
N GLU A 221 13.70 -15.38 -3.99
CA GLU A 221 13.94 -16.84 -3.93
C GLU A 221 15.25 -17.19 -3.19
N ILE A 222 16.23 -16.29 -3.19
CA ILE A 222 17.52 -16.48 -2.50
C ILE A 222 17.57 -15.66 -1.21
N ALA A 223 17.88 -16.30 -0.08
CA ALA A 223 18.06 -15.61 1.19
C ALA A 223 19.37 -14.79 1.22
N PRO A 224 19.37 -13.55 1.76
CA PRO A 224 20.60 -12.87 2.15
C PRO A 224 21.42 -13.71 3.14
N LEU A 225 22.74 -13.64 3.03
CA LEU A 225 23.64 -14.22 4.03
C LEU A 225 23.60 -13.37 5.32
N PRO A 226 23.65 -13.99 6.52
CA PRO A 226 23.61 -13.25 7.77
C PRO A 226 24.98 -12.66 8.15
N PRO A 227 25.03 -11.62 9.02
CA PRO A 227 26.28 -11.09 9.54
C PRO A 227 27.14 -12.18 10.21
N GLY A 228 28.39 -12.30 9.78
CA GLY A 228 29.34 -13.32 10.25
C GLY A 228 29.70 -14.38 9.20
N ASP A 229 28.95 -14.46 8.10
CA ASP A 229 29.36 -15.26 6.93
C ASP A 229 30.50 -14.56 6.15
N PRO A 230 31.53 -15.27 5.65
CA PRO A 230 32.60 -14.67 4.85
C PRO A 230 32.17 -14.00 3.54
N ALA A 231 31.01 -14.38 2.98
CA ALA A 231 30.42 -13.80 1.77
C ALA A 231 29.28 -12.81 2.07
N TYR A 232 29.08 -12.44 3.35
CA TYR A 232 28.11 -11.43 3.78
C TYR A 232 28.32 -10.08 3.07
N GLN A 233 27.23 -9.51 2.53
CA GLN A 233 27.21 -8.19 1.92
C GLN A 233 26.32 -7.23 2.74
N PRO A 234 26.86 -6.16 3.36
CA PRO A 234 26.06 -5.24 4.19
C PRO A 234 24.84 -4.64 3.48
N GLN A 235 24.94 -4.32 2.19
CA GLN A 235 23.83 -3.78 1.40
C GLN A 235 22.64 -4.75 1.21
N GLN A 236 22.84 -6.04 1.49
CA GLN A 236 21.80 -7.08 1.43
C GLN A 236 21.19 -7.40 2.80
N ASP A 237 21.63 -6.77 3.91
CA ASP A 237 21.02 -7.05 5.22
C ASP A 237 19.66 -6.35 5.36
N LEU A 238 18.61 -7.15 5.46
CA LEU A 238 17.24 -6.73 5.78
C LEU A 238 17.17 -5.96 7.12
N ALA A 239 18.16 -6.10 8.01
CA ALA A 239 18.30 -5.27 9.20
C ALA A 239 18.36 -3.76 8.87
N LEU A 240 18.83 -3.34 7.69
CA LEU A 240 18.83 -1.92 7.28
C LEU A 240 17.41 -1.32 7.25
N LEU A 241 16.45 -2.06 6.67
CA LEU A 241 15.05 -1.66 6.60
C LEU A 241 14.40 -1.72 7.98
N LEU A 242 14.68 -2.79 8.74
CA LEU A 242 14.10 -2.99 10.07
C LEU A 242 14.61 -1.98 11.10
N ASP A 243 15.90 -1.63 11.08
CA ASP A 243 16.48 -0.60 11.95
C ASP A 243 15.98 0.81 11.54
N SER A 244 15.76 1.08 10.25
CA SER A 244 15.13 2.35 9.80
C SER A 244 13.65 2.46 10.20
N LEU A 245 12.91 1.35 10.20
CA LEU A 245 11.54 1.28 10.74
C LEU A 245 11.51 1.42 12.27
N MET A 246 12.45 0.79 12.97
CA MET A 246 12.62 0.90 14.43
C MET A 246 12.90 2.35 14.87
N ASN A 247 13.70 3.07 14.07
CA ASN A 247 14.04 4.48 14.30
C ASN A 247 13.03 5.47 13.68
N ASN A 248 11.88 5.00 13.17
CA ASN A 248 10.84 5.81 12.52
C ASN A 248 11.32 6.71 11.35
N GLN A 249 12.42 6.32 10.69
CA GLN A 249 12.95 6.99 9.50
C GLN A 249 12.14 6.67 8.24
N VAL A 250 11.51 5.48 8.22
CA VAL A 250 10.62 4.98 7.17
C VAL A 250 9.19 4.86 7.73
N ARG A 251 8.18 5.17 6.92
CA ARG A 251 6.76 5.30 7.34
C ARG A 251 5.82 4.21 6.81
N LEU A 252 6.32 2.99 6.61
CA LEU A 252 5.48 1.87 6.17
C LEU A 252 4.38 1.57 7.18
N THR A 253 3.14 1.44 6.67
CA THR A 253 1.98 0.92 7.38
C THR A 253 1.71 -0.55 7.03
N LYS A 254 2.23 -1.02 5.90
CA LYS A 254 2.23 -2.43 5.51
C LYS A 254 3.62 -2.87 5.05
N LEU A 255 4.01 -4.07 5.47
CA LEU A 255 5.24 -4.72 5.04
C LEU A 255 4.95 -6.21 4.77
N GLU A 256 5.26 -6.65 3.55
CA GLU A 256 5.36 -8.06 3.20
C GLU A 256 6.81 -8.42 2.88
N VAL A 257 7.29 -9.50 3.50
CA VAL A 257 8.64 -10.06 3.28
C VAL A 257 8.50 -11.58 3.08
N ASP A 258 8.60 -12.04 1.84
CA ASP A 258 8.58 -13.46 1.49
C ASP A 258 9.93 -13.91 0.93
N VAL A 259 10.74 -14.55 1.78
CA VAL A 259 12.03 -15.14 1.38
C VAL A 259 11.80 -16.64 1.24
N ARG A 260 11.84 -17.14 0.00
CA ARG A 260 11.39 -18.51 -0.32
C ARG A 260 12.48 -19.57 -0.06
N ASP A 261 13.77 -19.20 0.00
CA ASP A 261 14.81 -20.01 0.65
C ASP A 261 14.61 -20.05 2.18
N GLY A 262 13.60 -20.80 2.59
CA GLY A 262 13.35 -21.13 3.98
C GLY A 262 14.35 -22.11 4.60
N SER A 263 15.34 -22.59 3.83
CA SER A 263 16.34 -23.56 4.34
C SER A 263 17.43 -22.88 5.18
N ASN A 264 17.68 -21.60 4.93
CA ASN A 264 18.71 -20.81 5.62
C ASN A 264 18.30 -20.47 7.07
N ALA A 265 18.51 -21.42 7.98
CA ALA A 265 18.19 -21.27 9.40
C ALA A 265 18.91 -20.08 10.07
N ALA A 266 20.13 -19.74 9.62
CA ALA A 266 20.90 -18.64 10.18
C ALA A 266 20.35 -17.26 9.77
N PHE A 267 19.97 -17.10 8.49
CA PHE A 267 19.19 -15.94 8.03
C PHE A 267 17.86 -15.84 8.80
N ASN A 268 17.09 -16.93 8.87
CA ASN A 268 15.79 -16.94 9.56
C ASN A 268 15.90 -16.54 11.04
N GLN A 269 16.98 -16.93 11.72
CA GLN A 269 17.23 -16.56 13.12
C GLN A 269 17.63 -15.08 13.27
N HIS A 270 18.55 -14.57 12.44
CA HIS A 270 18.93 -13.14 12.44
C HIS A 270 17.72 -12.25 12.12
N PHE A 271 16.98 -12.59 11.07
CA PHE A 271 15.79 -11.86 10.62
C PHE A 271 14.72 -11.81 11.71
N ILE A 272 14.30 -12.94 12.30
CA ILE A 272 13.21 -12.94 13.29
C ILE A 272 13.61 -12.22 14.59
N GLN A 273 14.90 -12.25 14.95
CA GLN A 273 15.44 -11.46 16.06
C GLN A 273 15.36 -9.95 15.78
N ARG A 274 15.80 -9.50 14.60
CA ARG A 274 15.72 -8.08 14.19
C ARG A 274 14.27 -7.60 14.02
N LEU A 275 13.40 -8.44 13.47
CA LEU A 275 11.97 -8.15 13.33
C LEU A 275 11.29 -8.01 14.71
N GLY A 276 11.65 -8.87 15.67
CA GLY A 276 11.22 -8.72 17.06
C GLY A 276 11.66 -7.39 17.69
N GLN A 277 12.95 -7.04 17.57
CA GLN A 277 13.49 -5.76 18.05
C GLN A 277 12.78 -4.55 17.42
N CYS A 278 12.58 -4.57 16.10
CA CYS A 278 11.86 -3.52 15.37
C CYS A 278 10.42 -3.34 15.88
N LEU A 279 9.67 -4.42 16.05
CA LEU A 279 8.28 -4.37 16.51
C LEU A 279 8.11 -3.91 17.97
N MET A 280 9.15 -3.99 18.81
CA MET A 280 9.08 -3.44 20.18
C MET A 280 9.04 -1.91 20.21
N SER A 281 9.51 -1.23 19.15
CA SER A 281 9.64 0.24 19.10
C SER A 281 8.87 0.89 17.94
N ASN A 282 8.62 0.18 16.84
CA ASN A 282 7.91 0.73 15.69
C ASN A 282 6.40 0.90 15.99
N VAL A 283 5.89 2.07 15.61
CA VAL A 283 4.47 2.47 15.79
C VAL A 283 3.76 2.77 14.47
N THR A 284 4.43 2.63 13.32
CA THR A 284 3.85 2.93 12.00
C THR A 284 3.19 1.71 11.36
N LEU A 285 3.72 0.51 11.63
CA LEU A 285 3.38 -0.72 10.90
C LEU A 285 2.09 -1.35 11.45
N GLU A 286 1.03 -1.27 10.66
CA GLU A 286 -0.29 -1.83 10.97
C GLU A 286 -0.44 -3.30 10.53
N SER A 287 0.16 -3.68 9.39
CA SER A 287 0.06 -5.02 8.83
C SER A 287 1.40 -5.59 8.40
N LEU A 288 1.67 -6.82 8.81
CA LEU A 288 2.91 -7.53 8.56
C LEU A 288 2.62 -8.93 8.00
N ARG A 289 3.12 -9.23 6.79
CA ARG A 289 3.06 -10.58 6.22
C ARG A 289 4.48 -11.11 6.02
N VAL A 290 4.84 -12.15 6.78
CA VAL A 290 6.17 -12.77 6.74
C VAL A 290 6.02 -14.29 6.73
N PRO A 291 5.88 -14.93 5.56
CA PRO A 291 5.77 -16.38 5.44
C PRO A 291 6.97 -17.12 6.07
N GLY A 292 8.15 -16.49 6.05
CA GLY A 292 9.39 -16.92 6.72
C GLY A 292 9.26 -17.30 8.21
N ILE A 293 8.28 -16.75 8.94
CA ILE A 293 8.04 -17.13 10.36
C ILE A 293 7.73 -18.63 10.50
N ARG A 294 7.23 -19.29 9.44
CA ARG A 294 7.01 -20.75 9.42
C ARG A 294 8.30 -21.58 9.41
N MET A 295 9.42 -21.01 8.97
CA MET A 295 10.72 -21.68 8.89
C MET A 295 11.60 -21.41 10.14
N CYS A 296 11.17 -20.53 11.04
CA CYS A 296 11.85 -20.25 12.30
C CYS A 296 11.68 -21.38 13.32
N THR A 297 12.68 -21.57 14.20
CA THR A 297 12.60 -22.56 15.28
C THR A 297 11.53 -22.18 16.32
N PRO A 298 10.93 -23.15 17.05
CA PRO A 298 9.93 -22.85 18.08
C PRO A 298 10.43 -21.89 19.17
N ALA A 299 11.72 -21.94 19.51
CA ALA A 299 12.34 -21.02 20.46
C ALA A 299 12.37 -19.58 19.93
N ALA A 300 12.76 -19.39 18.67
CA ALA A 300 12.76 -18.07 18.03
C ALA A 300 11.34 -17.50 17.86
N VAL A 301 10.36 -18.34 17.51
CA VAL A 301 8.94 -17.94 17.47
C VAL A 301 8.42 -17.55 18.87
N MET A 302 8.87 -18.22 19.94
CA MET A 302 8.52 -17.82 21.30
C MET A 302 9.15 -16.48 21.70
N GLN A 303 10.42 -16.23 21.37
CA GLN A 303 11.06 -14.92 21.59
C GLN A 303 10.35 -13.79 20.81
N PHE A 304 9.93 -14.08 19.57
CA PHE A 304 9.16 -13.15 18.75
C PHE A 304 7.80 -12.80 19.37
N ARG A 305 7.10 -13.77 19.99
CA ARG A 305 5.86 -13.50 20.74
C ARG A 305 6.10 -12.53 21.91
N THR A 306 7.16 -12.71 22.69
CA THR A 306 7.52 -11.78 23.77
C THR A 306 7.82 -10.37 23.25
N SER A 307 8.34 -10.24 22.03
CA SER A 307 8.52 -8.93 21.37
C SER A 307 7.16 -8.32 20.98
N LEU A 308 6.23 -9.12 20.44
CA LEU A 308 4.88 -8.68 20.08
C LEU A 308 4.05 -8.21 21.28
N ASP A 309 4.26 -8.71 22.49
CA ASP A 309 3.51 -8.26 23.68
C ASP A 309 3.68 -6.75 23.96
N ASN A 310 4.86 -6.22 23.61
CA ASN A 310 5.25 -4.81 23.70
C ASN A 310 4.90 -3.98 22.45
N ASN A 311 4.47 -4.61 21.35
CA ASN A 311 4.12 -3.89 20.13
C ASN A 311 2.72 -3.26 20.24
N HIS A 312 2.58 -1.98 19.89
CA HIS A 312 1.32 -1.24 19.97
C HIS A 312 0.70 -0.84 18.62
N GLY A 313 1.44 -0.92 17.50
CA GLY A 313 0.95 -0.51 16.17
C GLY A 313 0.32 -1.63 15.33
N LEU A 314 0.78 -2.88 15.49
CA LEU A 314 0.42 -3.97 14.59
C LEU A 314 -0.98 -4.51 14.92
N ILE A 315 -1.87 -4.49 13.92
CA ILE A 315 -3.25 -5.01 13.98
C ILE A 315 -3.48 -6.24 13.10
N SER A 316 -2.56 -6.52 12.17
CA SER A 316 -2.62 -7.65 11.23
C SER A 316 -1.27 -8.34 11.13
N LEU A 317 -1.24 -9.65 11.40
CA LEU A 317 -0.05 -10.49 11.26
C LEU A 317 -0.38 -11.75 10.46
N TRP A 318 0.44 -12.05 9.46
CA TRP A 318 0.38 -13.29 8.70
C TRP A 318 1.78 -13.91 8.53
N PRO A 319 1.90 -15.24 8.46
CA PRO A 319 0.84 -16.25 8.54
C PRO A 319 0.51 -16.65 9.99
N LEU A 320 -0.75 -17.04 10.25
CA LEU A 320 -1.21 -17.42 11.59
C LEU A 320 -0.82 -18.85 12.04
N GLY A 321 -0.27 -19.69 11.16
CA GLY A 321 0.11 -21.08 11.48
C GLY A 321 1.04 -21.22 12.71
N PRO A 322 2.17 -20.48 12.77
CA PRO A 322 3.06 -20.43 13.95
C PRO A 322 2.42 -19.90 15.25
N PHE A 323 1.17 -19.42 15.17
CA PHE A 323 0.36 -18.90 16.29
C PHE A 323 -0.89 -19.75 16.55
N GLY A 324 -0.89 -21.01 16.09
CA GLY A 324 -2.01 -21.94 16.28
C GLY A 324 -3.25 -21.58 15.46
N HIS A 325 -3.05 -20.92 14.32
CA HIS A 325 -4.10 -20.36 13.45
C HIS A 325 -4.97 -19.28 14.11
N GLN A 326 -4.52 -18.68 15.21
CA GLN A 326 -5.18 -17.56 15.88
C GLN A 326 -4.32 -16.30 15.83
N MET A 327 -4.96 -15.14 15.72
CA MET A 327 -4.26 -13.85 15.81
C MET A 327 -3.69 -13.66 17.24
N PRO A 328 -2.41 -13.27 17.41
CA PRO A 328 -1.82 -13.11 18.74
C PRO A 328 -2.60 -12.15 19.65
N PRO A 329 -2.62 -12.35 20.98
CA PRO A 329 -3.34 -11.46 21.90
C PRO A 329 -2.98 -9.97 21.77
N PRO A 330 -1.71 -9.56 21.59
CA PRO A 330 -1.36 -8.14 21.44
C PRO A 330 -1.91 -7.54 20.15
N VAL A 331 -1.84 -8.29 19.05
CA VAL A 331 -2.34 -7.85 17.73
C VAL A 331 -3.86 -7.70 17.76
N ARG A 332 -4.58 -8.63 18.43
CA ARG A 332 -6.02 -8.48 18.69
C ARG A 332 -6.37 -7.31 19.62
N ARG A 333 -5.55 -7.04 20.64
CA ARG A 333 -5.69 -5.88 21.53
C ARG A 333 -5.57 -4.58 20.74
N ASN A 334 -4.55 -4.46 19.89
CA ASN A 334 -4.30 -3.28 19.08
C ASN A 334 -5.44 -3.04 18.07
N ASP A 335 -5.89 -4.09 17.36
CA ASP A 335 -7.05 -4.02 16.44
C ASP A 335 -8.32 -3.54 17.16
N GLN A 336 -8.63 -4.12 18.32
CA GLN A 336 -9.78 -3.69 19.13
C GLN A 336 -9.65 -2.24 19.62
N GLN A 337 -8.46 -1.82 20.05
CA GLN A 337 -8.17 -0.45 20.49
C GLN A 337 -8.30 0.57 19.35
N ARG A 338 -7.96 0.21 18.10
CA ARG A 338 -8.14 1.09 16.93
C ARG A 338 -9.58 1.55 16.76
N TYR A 339 -10.57 0.71 17.06
CA TYR A 339 -11.99 1.07 16.99
C TYR A 339 -12.49 1.92 18.17
N TRP A 340 -11.69 2.07 19.24
CA TRP A 340 -12.03 2.87 20.44
C TRP A 340 -11.51 4.31 20.37
N PHE A 341 -10.37 4.54 19.72
CA PHE A 341 -9.68 5.84 19.65
C PHE A 341 -9.74 6.46 18.25
N THR A 342 -10.96 6.59 17.69
CA THR A 342 -11.14 7.15 16.34
C THR A 342 -10.74 8.61 16.25
N SER A 343 -10.50 9.10 15.02
CA SER A 343 -10.21 10.52 14.76
C SER A 343 -11.22 11.48 15.39
N GLY A 344 -12.51 11.17 15.30
CA GLY A 344 -13.58 11.95 15.95
C GLY A 344 -13.57 11.87 17.48
N PHE A 345 -13.19 10.73 18.07
CA PHE A 345 -13.12 10.58 19.53
C PHE A 345 -12.12 11.55 20.15
N VAL A 346 -10.89 11.62 19.62
CA VAL A 346 -9.87 12.49 20.22
C VAL A 346 -10.04 13.95 19.80
N LEU A 347 -10.57 14.26 18.61
CA LEU A 347 -11.01 15.63 18.30
C LEU A 347 -12.04 16.12 19.34
N GLY A 348 -13.02 15.27 19.68
CA GLY A 348 -13.97 15.56 20.77
C GLY A 348 -13.30 15.71 22.15
N ALA A 349 -12.32 14.87 22.49
CA ALA A 349 -11.58 14.97 23.75
C ALA A 349 -10.70 16.23 23.84
N ALA A 350 -10.07 16.64 22.74
CA ALA A 350 -9.27 17.85 22.64
C ALA A 350 -10.14 19.11 22.68
N GLU A 351 -11.30 19.11 22.01
CA GLU A 351 -12.31 20.17 22.16
C GLU A 351 -12.81 20.27 23.61
N ALA A 352 -13.10 19.13 24.26
CA ALA A 352 -13.52 19.11 25.66
C ALA A 352 -12.44 19.69 26.59
N PHE A 353 -11.17 19.36 26.37
CA PHE A 353 -10.03 19.93 27.11
C PHE A 353 -9.92 21.46 26.94
N LEU A 354 -10.01 21.97 25.70
CA LEU A 354 -9.96 23.40 25.43
C LEU A 354 -11.13 24.17 26.08
N ARG A 355 -12.33 23.56 26.11
CA ARG A 355 -13.50 24.11 26.82
C ARG A 355 -13.32 24.12 28.34
N LEU A 356 -12.71 23.09 28.92
CA LEU A 356 -12.45 22.97 30.37
C LEU A 356 -11.40 23.95 30.91
N PHE A 357 -10.54 24.51 30.04
CA PHE A 357 -9.47 25.45 30.40
C PHE A 357 -9.78 26.92 30.07
N GLU A 358 -11.05 27.25 29.76
CA GLU A 358 -11.52 28.60 29.40
C GLU A 358 -10.70 29.29 28.28
N VAL A 359 -10.07 28.50 27.39
CA VAL A 359 -9.21 29.02 26.33
C VAL A 359 -10.06 29.86 25.36
N PRO A 360 -9.73 31.15 25.12
CA PRO A 360 -10.50 32.00 24.22
C PRO A 360 -10.70 31.36 22.84
N ALA A 361 -11.92 31.40 22.32
CA ALA A 361 -12.32 30.64 21.13
C ALA A 361 -11.45 30.91 19.88
N GLU A 362 -10.87 32.11 19.76
CA GLU A 362 -9.91 32.45 18.69
C GLU A 362 -8.57 31.72 18.86
N ILE A 363 -8.07 31.56 20.09
CA ILE A 363 -6.85 30.78 20.38
C ILE A 363 -7.12 29.28 20.19
N GLY A 364 -8.30 28.79 20.60
CA GLY A 364 -8.70 27.39 20.35
C GLY A 364 -8.72 27.04 18.85
N LYS A 365 -9.26 27.94 18.00
CA LYS A 365 -9.20 27.81 16.53
C LYS A 365 -7.78 27.85 15.99
N GLN A 366 -6.93 28.75 16.49
CA GLN A 366 -5.53 28.83 16.05
C GLN A 366 -4.75 27.56 16.43
N MET A 367 -4.90 27.03 17.64
CA MET A 367 -4.27 25.76 18.04
C MET A 367 -4.74 24.59 17.17
N ALA A 368 -6.03 24.54 16.80
CA ALA A 368 -6.55 23.54 15.87
C ALA A 368 -5.95 23.63 14.45
N GLN A 369 -5.40 24.79 14.04
CA GLN A 369 -4.69 24.96 12.77
C GLN A 369 -3.21 24.52 12.82
N TYR A 370 -2.64 24.27 14.01
CA TYR A 370 -1.23 23.85 14.18
C TYR A 370 -1.06 22.37 14.60
N LEU A 371 -2.14 21.59 14.69
CA LEU A 371 -2.11 20.18 15.12
C LEU A 371 -2.26 19.22 13.93
N ALA A 372 -1.14 18.67 13.45
CA ALA A 372 -1.08 17.72 12.32
C ALA A 372 -0.88 16.26 12.81
N PRO A 373 -1.85 15.35 12.61
CA PRO A 373 -1.77 13.94 13.06
C PRO A 373 -1.00 12.99 12.11
N THR A 374 -1.24 11.67 12.25
CA THR A 374 -0.86 10.63 11.26
C THR A 374 -2.03 10.31 10.30
N PRO A 375 -2.97 11.25 10.10
CA PRO A 375 -4.32 11.07 9.60
C PRO A 375 -5.32 9.93 9.96
N ALA A 376 -5.31 9.01 10.93
CA ALA A 376 -4.47 8.46 12.01
C ALA A 376 -3.82 9.39 13.06
N GLU A 377 -3.29 8.81 14.14
CA GLU A 377 -3.48 9.34 15.50
C GLU A 377 -2.23 9.74 16.32
N SER A 378 -1.02 9.93 15.76
CA SER A 378 0.14 10.35 16.60
C SER A 378 -0.07 11.72 17.26
N ALA A 379 -0.63 12.69 16.54
CA ALA A 379 -1.14 13.95 17.13
C ALA A 379 -2.62 13.89 17.52
N LEU A 380 -3.10 12.71 17.92
CA LEU A 380 -4.27 12.57 18.78
C LEU A 380 -3.82 11.97 20.12
N GLY A 381 -3.05 10.89 20.12
CA GLY A 381 -2.50 10.28 21.34
C GLY A 381 -1.34 11.06 21.95
N GLY A 382 -0.29 11.39 21.20
CA GLY A 382 1.03 11.75 21.74
C GLY A 382 1.06 13.03 22.57
N ALA A 383 0.69 14.17 21.97
CA ALA A 383 0.68 15.46 22.68
C ALA A 383 -0.36 15.50 23.81
N VAL A 384 -1.52 14.86 23.61
CA VAL A 384 -2.61 14.83 24.60
C VAL A 384 -2.24 13.92 25.78
N MET A 385 -1.66 12.74 25.56
CA MET A 385 -1.15 11.89 26.65
C MET A 385 0.06 12.52 27.35
N SER A 386 0.92 13.25 26.64
CA SER A 386 2.00 14.04 27.26
C SER A 386 1.41 15.10 28.19
N LEU A 387 0.39 15.85 27.74
CA LEU A 387 -0.33 16.82 28.56
C LEU A 387 -1.09 16.17 29.72
N ILE A 388 -1.72 15.00 29.53
CA ILE A 388 -2.34 14.21 30.62
C ILE A 388 -1.29 13.85 31.68
N CYS A 389 -0.12 13.35 31.27
CA CYS A 389 0.98 12.98 32.19
C CYS A 389 1.72 14.18 32.81
N GLN A 390 1.66 15.37 32.20
CA GLN A 390 2.23 16.61 32.75
C GLN A 390 1.21 17.42 33.59
N SER A 391 -0.08 17.24 33.34
CA SER A 391 -1.15 17.81 34.14
C SER A 391 -1.21 17.17 35.52
N THR A 392 -1.82 17.86 36.49
CA THR A 392 -2.11 17.24 37.78
C THR A 392 -3.02 16.03 37.58
N HIS A 393 -2.85 14.99 38.41
CA HIS A 393 -3.56 13.71 38.31
C HIS A 393 -5.10 13.86 38.21
N GLU A 394 -5.65 14.94 38.76
CA GLU A 394 -7.06 15.31 38.66
C GLU A 394 -7.47 15.74 37.24
N SER A 395 -6.73 16.65 36.60
CA SER A 395 -6.95 17.09 35.22
C SER A 395 -6.88 15.93 34.22
N ALA A 396 -5.90 15.02 34.43
CA ALA A 396 -5.73 13.79 33.66
C ALA A 396 -6.99 12.90 33.68
N VAL A 397 -7.57 12.70 34.86
CA VAL A 397 -8.78 11.87 35.06
C VAL A 397 -10.02 12.55 34.48
N ASN A 398 -10.15 13.87 34.62
CA ASN A 398 -11.24 14.65 34.03
C ASN A 398 -11.25 14.54 32.50
N MET A 399 -10.10 14.72 31.84
CA MET A 399 -9.99 14.63 30.38
C MET A 399 -10.30 13.21 29.86
N ARG A 400 -9.77 12.17 30.54
CA ARG A 400 -10.05 10.75 30.22
C ARG A 400 -11.55 10.47 30.26
N SER A 401 -12.23 10.98 31.28
CA SER A 401 -13.67 10.79 31.49
C SER A 401 -14.50 11.48 30.41
N ALA A 402 -14.25 12.77 30.15
CA ALA A 402 -14.95 13.53 29.11
C ALA A 402 -14.77 12.93 27.70
N GLY A 403 -13.58 12.42 27.37
CA GLY A 403 -13.36 11.67 26.12
C GLY A 403 -14.21 10.41 26.03
N LEU A 404 -14.10 9.51 27.02
CA LEU A 404 -14.83 8.24 27.07
C LEU A 404 -16.36 8.40 27.00
N ARG A 405 -16.89 9.50 27.56
CA ARG A 405 -18.28 9.94 27.41
C ARG A 405 -18.66 10.18 25.95
N GLU A 406 -17.85 10.92 25.18
CA GLU A 406 -18.12 11.17 23.75
C GLU A 406 -18.00 9.92 22.87
N ALA A 407 -17.11 8.97 23.18
CA ALA A 407 -17.13 7.64 22.52
C ALA A 407 -18.47 6.94 22.71
N ALA A 408 -18.94 6.86 23.96
CA ALA A 408 -20.18 6.16 24.29
C ALA A 408 -21.41 6.85 23.65
N LYS A 409 -21.47 8.19 23.65
CA LYS A 409 -22.47 8.96 22.89
C LYS A 409 -22.40 8.69 21.39
N THR A 410 -21.20 8.63 20.81
CA THR A 410 -20.99 8.35 19.38
C THR A 410 -21.56 6.98 19.00
N TYR A 411 -21.31 5.94 19.81
CA TYR A 411 -21.90 4.61 19.57
C TYR A 411 -23.42 4.58 19.78
N ILE A 412 -23.97 5.35 20.73
CA ILE A 412 -25.43 5.53 20.89
C ILE A 412 -26.03 6.16 19.64
N HIS A 413 -25.40 7.23 19.13
CA HIS A 413 -25.85 7.97 17.95
C HIS A 413 -25.77 7.13 16.66
N SER A 414 -24.70 6.35 16.48
CA SER A 414 -24.54 5.42 15.34
C SER A 414 -25.25 4.08 15.52
N ASN A 415 -25.97 3.88 16.64
CA ASN A 415 -26.74 2.69 16.96
C ASN A 415 -25.90 1.38 17.11
N ASP A 416 -24.61 1.49 17.46
CA ASP A 416 -23.70 0.36 17.78
C ASP A 416 -23.79 -0.04 19.27
N SER A 417 -24.85 -0.77 19.63
CA SER A 417 -25.07 -1.25 21.00
C SER A 417 -23.97 -2.18 21.51
N THR A 418 -23.35 -2.95 20.61
CA THR A 418 -22.31 -3.93 20.96
C THR A 418 -21.04 -3.23 21.40
N ARG A 419 -20.53 -2.25 20.64
CA ARG A 419 -19.35 -1.49 21.04
C ARG A 419 -19.62 -0.60 22.26
N CYS A 420 -20.80 0.01 22.36
CA CYS A 420 -21.17 0.81 23.54
C CYS A 420 -21.13 -0.02 24.85
N ARG A 421 -21.78 -1.19 24.85
CA ARG A 421 -21.78 -2.10 26.02
C ARG A 421 -20.39 -2.67 26.32
N LEU A 422 -19.58 -2.97 25.30
CA LEU A 422 -18.20 -3.46 25.49
C LEU A 422 -17.31 -2.39 26.13
N LEU A 423 -17.39 -1.14 25.67
CA LEU A 423 -16.66 -0.02 26.25
C LEU A 423 -17.03 0.18 27.73
N LEU A 424 -18.31 0.46 28.01
CA LEU A 424 -18.78 0.80 29.35
C LEU A 424 -18.61 -0.40 30.32
N GLY A 425 -18.85 -1.63 29.85
CA GLY A 425 -18.62 -2.84 30.62
C GLY A 425 -17.15 -3.09 30.98
N ALA A 426 -16.20 -2.68 30.12
CA ALA A 426 -14.78 -2.72 30.43
C ALA A 426 -14.39 -1.65 31.46
N LEU A 427 -14.85 -0.40 31.31
CA LEU A 427 -14.56 0.69 32.24
C LEU A 427 -14.98 0.35 33.68
N VAL A 428 -16.22 -0.14 33.84
CA VAL A 428 -16.74 -0.61 35.14
C VAL A 428 -15.91 -1.77 35.70
N ARG A 429 -15.62 -2.80 34.88
CA ARG A 429 -14.83 -3.98 35.29
C ARG A 429 -13.43 -3.60 35.80
N HIS A 430 -12.80 -2.62 35.16
CA HIS A 430 -11.44 -2.19 35.50
C HIS A 430 -11.37 -1.03 36.52
N LYS A 431 -12.51 -0.63 37.12
CA LYS A 431 -12.62 0.51 38.06
C LYS A 431 -12.10 1.84 37.46
N MET A 432 -12.22 1.99 36.15
CA MET A 432 -11.85 3.20 35.40
C MET A 432 -13.10 3.84 34.76
N ASP A 433 -14.20 3.86 35.52
CA ASP A 433 -15.48 4.39 35.08
C ASP A 433 -15.42 5.90 34.80
N LEU A 434 -16.47 6.41 34.17
CA LEU A 434 -16.74 7.84 34.00
C LEU A 434 -16.92 8.51 35.36
N LEU A 435 -16.50 9.77 35.45
CA LEU A 435 -16.78 10.64 36.59
C LEU A 435 -18.30 10.89 36.70
N PRO A 436 -18.82 11.21 37.91
CA PRO A 436 -20.26 11.29 38.13
C PRO A 436 -21.02 12.21 37.17
N ALA A 437 -20.45 13.38 36.82
CA ALA A 437 -21.05 14.32 35.87
C ALA A 437 -21.08 13.75 34.45
N ASP A 438 -19.97 13.20 33.95
CA ASP A 438 -19.90 12.59 32.61
C ASP A 438 -20.82 11.37 32.48
N LYS A 439 -20.91 10.56 33.55
CA LYS A 439 -21.84 9.43 33.64
C LYS A 439 -23.29 9.91 33.57
N GLN A 440 -23.65 10.95 34.32
CA GLN A 440 -25.00 11.54 34.29
C GLN A 440 -25.35 12.07 32.88
N GLU A 441 -24.45 12.84 32.26
CA GLU A 441 -24.65 13.39 30.91
C GLU A 441 -24.80 12.28 29.84
N LEU A 442 -24.02 11.19 29.94
CA LEU A 442 -24.18 10.03 29.06
C LEU A 442 -25.53 9.32 29.28
N VAL A 443 -25.97 9.18 30.54
CA VAL A 443 -27.28 8.59 30.89
C VAL A 443 -28.43 9.47 30.38
N GLU A 444 -28.30 10.80 30.42
CA GLU A 444 -29.28 11.72 29.86
C GLU A 444 -29.31 11.70 28.33
N TYR A 445 -28.15 11.61 27.68
CA TYR A 445 -28.05 11.39 26.23
C TYR A 445 -28.73 10.07 25.82
N ALA A 446 -28.47 8.98 26.55
CA ALA A 446 -29.11 7.67 26.33
C ALA A 446 -30.64 7.71 26.56
N LYS A 447 -31.14 8.52 27.52
CA LYS A 447 -32.58 8.78 27.69
C LYS A 447 -33.16 9.54 26.51
N HIS A 448 -32.51 10.63 26.09
CA HIS A 448 -32.98 11.51 25.01
C HIS A 448 -33.17 10.77 23.68
N TYR A 449 -32.22 9.91 23.30
CA TYR A 449 -32.32 9.09 22.08
C TYR A 449 -33.12 7.79 22.26
N ASN A 450 -33.67 7.53 23.45
CA ASN A 450 -34.33 6.27 23.82
C ASN A 450 -33.45 5.04 23.49
N ARG A 451 -32.27 5.00 24.13
CA ARG A 451 -31.19 4.00 23.99
C ARG A 451 -30.58 3.62 25.34
N LEU A 452 -31.39 3.59 26.41
CA LEU A 452 -30.95 3.15 27.74
C LEU A 452 -30.40 1.71 27.73
N ASP A 453 -30.82 0.88 26.77
CA ASP A 453 -30.33 -0.48 26.58
C ASP A 453 -28.86 -0.55 26.10
N PHE A 454 -28.26 0.55 25.63
CA PHE A 454 -26.84 0.60 25.26
C PHE A 454 -25.92 0.64 26.48
N LEU A 455 -26.46 1.01 27.65
CA LEU A 455 -25.74 1.09 28.90
C LEU A 455 -25.69 -0.29 29.60
N PRO A 456 -24.66 -0.58 30.42
CA PRO A 456 -24.65 -1.79 31.25
C PRO A 456 -25.82 -1.83 32.26
N PRO A 457 -26.27 -3.02 32.69
CA PRO A 457 -27.28 -3.15 33.74
C PRO A 457 -26.88 -2.40 35.01
N GLY A 458 -27.78 -1.57 35.56
CA GLY A 458 -27.53 -0.73 36.72
C GLY A 458 -26.70 0.54 36.45
N TYR A 459 -26.21 0.77 35.22
CA TYR A 459 -25.38 1.94 34.90
C TYR A 459 -26.16 3.26 34.83
N ALA A 460 -27.49 3.21 34.62
CA ALA A 460 -28.38 4.37 34.64
C ALA A 460 -28.87 4.75 36.06
N HIS A 461 -28.24 4.18 37.10
CA HIS A 461 -28.51 4.39 38.52
C HIS A 461 -27.21 4.79 39.25
#